data_AF-A0A969XTV1-F1
#
_entry.id   AF-A0A969XTV1-F1
#
_cell.length_a   1.000
_cell.length_b   1.000
_cell.length_c   1.000
_cell.angle_alpha   90.00
_cell.angle_beta   90.00
_cell.angle_gamma   90.00
#
_symmetry.space_group_name_H-M   'P 1'
#
loop_
_entity.id
_entity.type
_entity.pdbx_description
1 polymer ?
#
loop_
_entity_poly.entity_id
_entity_poly.type
_entity_poly.pdbx_seq_one_letter_code
_entity_poly.pdbx_strand_id
1 'polypeptide(L)' 'MADGQQQGLDLTRDQVLARLNEIVEQLGELESRLAASSSAEVEMTLLEHATEQVEEAGRLLEQLGRVAG' A
#
# COMPACT_ATOMS: atom_id res chain seq x y z
N MET A 1 30.68 15.20 6.67
CA MET A 1 29.53 15.52 5.82
C MET A 1 29.18 14.24 5.11
N ALA A 2 28.17 13.53 5.60
CA ALA A 2 27.69 12.32 4.95
C ALA A 2 26.61 12.77 3.95
N ASP A 3 26.98 12.84 2.68
CA ASP A 3 26.03 12.94 1.58
C ASP A 3 25.27 11.61 1.54
N GLY A 4 24.24 11.53 2.38
CA GLY A 4 23.26 10.47 2.41
C GLY A 4 22.51 10.48 1.09
N GLN A 5 23.00 9.68 0.16
CA GLN A 5 22.42 9.37 -1.12
C GLN A 5 21.08 8.65 -0.92
N GLN A 6 20.07 9.33 -0.38
CA GLN A 6 18.67 8.95 -0.50
C GLN A 6 18.23 9.30 -1.93
N GLN A 7 18.84 8.63 -2.92
CA GLN A 7 18.16 8.43 -4.19
C GLN A 7 17.01 7.49 -3.86
N GLY A 8 15.86 8.08 -3.49
CA GLY A 8 14.60 7.36 -3.54
C GLY A 8 14.51 6.79 -4.95
N LEU A 9 14.61 5.47 -5.06
CA LEU A 9 14.48 4.79 -6.33
C LEU A 9 13.06 5.09 -6.81
N ASP A 10 12.91 6.07 -7.71
CA ASP A 10 11.64 6.33 -8.38
C ASP A 10 11.23 5.03 -9.05
N LEU A 11 10.17 4.42 -8.55
CA LEU A 11 9.62 3.20 -9.09
C LEU A 11 9.21 3.47 -10.54
N THR A 12 9.55 2.56 -11.44
CA THR A 12 9.05 2.62 -12.81
C THR A 12 7.53 2.43 -12.82
N ARG A 13 6.87 2.85 -13.91
CA ARG A 13 5.42 2.63 -14.10
C ARG A 13 5.01 1.18 -13.85
N ASP A 14 5.74 0.22 -14.40
CA ASP A 14 5.48 -1.21 -14.20
C ASP A 14 5.63 -1.65 -12.74
N GLN A 15 6.63 -1.12 -12.03
CA GLN A 15 6.82 -1.40 -10.61
C GLN A 15 5.70 -0.80 -9.74
N VAL A 16 5.25 0.41 -10.04
CA VAL A 16 4.10 1.04 -9.37
C VAL A 16 2.83 0.23 -9.59
N LEU A 17 2.57 -0.21 -10.83
CA LEU A 17 1.40 -1.03 -11.15
C LEU A 17 1.47 -2.42 -10.50
N ALA A 18 2.64 -3.06 -10.48
CA ALA A 18 2.85 -4.32 -9.78
C ALA A 18 2.54 -4.17 -8.29
N ARG A 19 3.06 -3.12 -7.65
CA ARG A 19 2.81 -2.85 -6.23
C ARG A 19 1.34 -2.56 -5.93
N LEU A 20 0.64 -1.83 -6.80
CA LEU A 20 -0.80 -1.60 -6.66
C LEU A 20 -1.61 -2.90 -6.74
N ASN A 21 -1.23 -3.84 -7.60
CA ASN A 21 -1.89 -5.15 -7.65
C ASN A 21 -1.66 -5.96 -6.36
N GLU A 22 -0.43 -5.97 -5.83
CA GLU A 22 -0.13 -6.61 -4.54
C GLU A 22 -0.99 -6.03 -3.41
N ILE A 23 -1.14 -4.70 -3.35
CA ILE A 23 -1.98 -4.03 -2.36
C ILE A 23 -3.45 -4.50 -2.48
N VAL A 24 -3.98 -4.61 -3.69
CA VAL A 24 -5.36 -5.10 -3.92
C VAL A 24 -5.52 -6.54 -3.44
N GLU A 25 -4.55 -7.42 -3.71
CA GLU A 25 -4.56 -8.80 -3.22
C GLU A 25 -4.53 -8.85 -1.68
N GLN A 26 -3.66 -8.05 -1.06
CA GLN A 26 -3.55 -7.95 0.40
C GLN A 26 -4.84 -7.43 1.04
N LEU A 27 -5.49 -6.42 0.45
CA LEU A 27 -6.77 -5.92 0.91
C LEU A 27 -7.87 -6.99 0.84
N GLY A 28 -7.90 -7.81 -0.21
CA GLY A 28 -8.84 -8.94 -0.31
C GLY A 28 -8.60 -10.02 0.76
N GLU A 29 -7.35 -10.28 1.13
CA GLU A 29 -7.02 -11.16 2.26
C GLU A 29 -7.51 -10.56 3.58
N LEU A 30 -7.26 -9.26 3.81
CA LEU A 30 -7.68 -8.57 5.02
C LEU A 30 -9.20 -8.54 5.16
N GLU A 31 -9.95 -8.33 4.08
CA GLU A 31 -11.42 -8.41 4.06
C GLU A 31 -11.90 -9.79 4.51
N SER A 32 -11.31 -10.86 3.96
CA SER A 32 -11.65 -12.24 4.32
C SER A 32 -11.37 -12.53 5.80
N ARG A 33 -10.26 -12.01 6.32
CA ARG A 33 -9.87 -12.17 7.74
C ARG A 33 -10.76 -11.36 8.66
N LEU A 34 -11.16 -10.17 8.26
CA LEU A 34 -12.08 -9.31 9.01
C LEU A 34 -13.45 -9.99 9.14
N ALA A 35 -13.98 -10.55 8.04
CA ALA A 35 -15.24 -11.28 8.03
C ALA A 35 -15.24 -12.53 8.92
N ALA A 36 -14.07 -13.15 9.12
CA ALA A 36 -13.89 -14.32 9.97
C ALA A 36 -13.52 -13.98 11.42
N SER A 37 -13.24 -12.71 11.74
CA SER A 37 -12.83 -12.31 13.08
C SER A 37 -13.99 -12.37 14.06
N SER A 38 -13.68 -12.71 15.32
CA SER A 38 -14.61 -12.68 16.44
C SER A 38 -14.11 -11.82 17.60
N SER A 39 -13.04 -11.04 17.38
CA SER A 39 -12.40 -10.21 18.38
C SER A 39 -12.25 -8.78 17.88
N ALA A 40 -12.84 -7.83 18.62
CA ALA A 40 -12.82 -6.41 18.27
C ALA A 40 -11.40 -5.81 18.23
N GLU A 41 -10.48 -6.29 19.08
CA GLU A 41 -9.08 -5.84 19.05
C GLU A 41 -8.37 -6.30 17.77
N VAL A 42 -8.63 -7.53 17.34
CA VAL A 42 -8.08 -8.07 16.08
C VAL A 42 -8.69 -7.34 14.88
N GLU A 43 -10.01 -7.07 14.91
CA GLU A 43 -10.68 -6.29 13.88
C GLU A 43 -10.06 -4.88 13.74
N MET A 44 -9.79 -4.21 14.86
CA MET A 44 -9.14 -2.89 14.84
C MET A 44 -7.76 -2.96 14.16
N THR A 45 -6.90 -3.90 14.55
CA THR A 45 -5.58 -4.05 13.94
C THR A 45 -5.66 -4.39 12.44
N LEU A 46 -6.64 -5.19 12.01
CA LEU A 46 -6.86 -5.47 10.59
C LEU A 46 -7.28 -4.23 9.81
N LEU A 47 -8.13 -3.38 10.41
CA LEU A 47 -8.59 -2.12 9.80
C LEU A 47 -7.47 -1.07 9.74
N GLU A 48 -6.63 -0.98 10.77
CA GLU A 48 -5.43 -0.14 10.77
C GLU A 48 -4.51 -0.54 9.62
N HIS A 49 -4.23 -1.84 9.48
CA HIS A 49 -3.39 -2.34 8.40
C HIS A 49 -4.03 -2.09 7.02
N ALA A 50 -5.34 -2.30 6.86
CA ALA A 50 -6.03 -1.97 5.61
C ALA A 50 -5.93 -0.46 5.27
N THR A 51 -5.99 0.40 6.28
CA THR A 51 -5.82 1.85 6.11
C THR A 51 -4.42 2.19 5.61
N GLU A 52 -3.38 1.60 6.19
CA GLU A 52 -1.99 1.77 5.75
C GLU A 52 -1.80 1.37 4.29
N GLN A 53 -2.38 0.24 3.86
CA GLN A 53 -2.32 -0.23 2.48
C GLN A 53 -3.02 0.73 1.51
N VAL A 54 -4.19 1.27 1.88
CA VAL A 54 -4.91 2.26 1.06
C VAL A 54 -4.13 3.57 0.94
N GLU A 55 -3.49 4.04 2.02
CA GLU A 55 -2.64 5.23 1.95
C GLU A 55 -1.41 5.03 1.05
N GLU A 56 -0.78 3.85 1.11
CA GLU A 56 0.30 3.49 0.19
C GLU A 56 -0.18 3.51 -1.26
N ALA A 57 -1.33 2.90 -1.55
CA ALA A 57 -1.93 2.93 -2.89
C ALA A 57 -2.19 4.37 -3.36
N GLY A 58 -2.68 5.25 -2.49
CA GLY A 58 -2.86 6.67 -2.80
C GLY A 58 -1.55 7.35 -3.24
N ARG A 59 -0.47 7.16 -2.47
CA ARG A 59 0.87 7.70 -2.79
C ARG A 59 1.41 7.17 -4.13
N LEU A 60 1.19 5.88 -4.42
CA LEU A 60 1.58 5.23 -5.68
C LEU A 60 0.78 5.77 -6.88
N LEU A 61 -0.53 5.98 -6.73
CA LEU A 61 -1.38 6.54 -7.76
C LEU A 61 -1.00 7.99 -8.08
N GLU A 62 -0.65 8.80 -7.07
CA GLU A 62 -0.13 10.15 -7.26
C GLU A 62 1.22 10.16 -8.00
N GLN A 63 2.10 9.19 -7.73
CA GLN A 63 3.35 9.02 -8.48
C GLN A 63 3.07 8.64 -9.94
N LEU A 64 2.15 7.71 -10.18
CA LEU A 64 1.76 7.31 -11.53
C LEU A 64 1.18 8.49 -12.34
N GLY A 65 0.33 9.31 -11.71
CA GLY A 65 -0.24 10.51 -12.33
C GLY A 65 0.83 11.52 -12.75
N ARG A 66 1.89 11.69 -11.96
CA ARG A 66 3.03 12.57 -12.28
C ARG A 66 3.89 12.06 -13.43
N VAL A 67 3.95 10.74 -13.66
CA VAL A 67 4.71 10.14 -14.77
C VAL A 67 3.91 10.14 -16.08
N ALA A 68 2.57 10.16 -15.99
CA ALA A 68 1.69 10.09 -17.15
C ALA A 68 1.27 11.46 -17.74
N GLY A 69 1.43 12.55 -16.98
CA GLY A 69 1.15 13.93 -17.41
C GLY A 69 2.37 14.66 -17.94
#